data_AF-A0A355BZX4-F1
#
_entry.id   AF-A0A355BZX4-F1
#
_cell.length_a   1.000
_cell.length_b   1.000
_cell.length_c   1.000
_cell.angle_alpha   90.00
_cell.angle_beta   90.00
_cell.angle_gamma   90.00
#
_symmetry.space_group_name_H-M   'P 1'
#
loop_
_entity.id
_entity.type
_entity.pdbx_description
1 polymer ?
#
loop_
_entity_poly.entity_id
_entity_poly.type
_entity_poly.pdbx_seq_one_letter_code
_entity_poly.pdbx_strand_id
1 'polypeptide(L)'
;ENQSTSRYEISEVKTETVTMPGALRQVHVAVLINEPPAVSDDPAAAPEKRSPEEIEALKKLVAAAVGFNEARGDVVTIESMAFDQPEPAGETATDGGVLDVVGDNLMPILQLAIPAIVSLILALFVLRPLLATTKPGAEAAPAPQGAAPQLAPAAVAAIPLTPATPIDELQRIASEQRPAASAVLKTWLEQSEPAQ
;
A
#
# COMPACT_ATOMS: atom_id res chain seq x y z
N GLU A 1 55.41 -71.56 -34.47
CA GLU A 1 54.10 -71.01 -34.06
C GLU A 1 54.23 -69.49 -33.99
N ASN A 2 53.27 -68.75 -34.52
CA ASN A 2 53.36 -67.28 -34.59
C ASN A 2 52.38 -66.68 -33.58
N GLN A 3 52.90 -66.11 -32.48
CA GLN A 3 52.06 -65.46 -31.47
C GLN A 3 51.80 -64.03 -31.91
N SER A 4 50.53 -63.71 -32.18
CA SER A 4 50.10 -62.35 -32.52
C SER A 4 49.46 -61.71 -31.29
N THR A 5 50.02 -60.59 -30.84
CA THR A 5 49.46 -59.78 -29.75
C THR A 5 48.75 -58.58 -30.36
N SER A 6 47.42 -58.51 -30.21
CA SER A 6 46.64 -57.34 -30.62
C SER A 6 46.52 -56.36 -29.47
N ARG A 7 46.97 -55.13 -29.69
CA ARG A 7 46.83 -54.02 -28.74
C ARG A 7 45.63 -53.19 -29.15
N TYR A 8 44.69 -53.05 -28.24
CA TYR A 8 43.51 -52.20 -28.42
C TYR A 8 43.76 -50.88 -27.72
N GLU A 9 43.63 -49.77 -28.45
CA GLU A 9 43.56 -48.44 -27.87
C GLU A 9 42.09 -48.14 -27.60
N ILE A 10 41.77 -47.90 -26.32
CA ILE A 10 40.43 -47.53 -25.90
C ILE A 10 40.37 -46.01 -25.94
N SER A 11 39.51 -45.46 -26.79
CA SER A 11 39.24 -44.03 -26.82
C SER A 11 38.41 -43.63 -25.60
N GLU A 12 38.96 -42.77 -24.74
CA GLU A 12 38.24 -42.16 -23.63
C GLU A 12 37.58 -40.85 -24.09
N VAL A 13 36.26 -40.74 -23.92
CA VAL A 13 35.53 -39.49 -24.16
C VAL A 13 35.18 -38.88 -22.80
N LYS A 14 35.78 -37.74 -22.48
CA LYS A 14 35.51 -36.99 -21.25
C LYS A 14 34.60 -35.80 -21.57
N THR A 15 33.38 -35.83 -21.05
CA THR A 15 32.42 -34.73 -21.17
C THR A 15 32.44 -33.90 -19.89
N GLU A 16 32.71 -32.60 -20.01
CA GLU A 16 32.65 -31.64 -18.92
C GLU A 16 31.41 -30.75 -19.10
N THR A 17 30.48 -30.81 -18.14
CA THR A 17 29.26 -29.99 -18.15
C THR A 17 29.37 -28.91 -17.09
N VAL A 18 29.45 -27.65 -17.53
CA VAL A 18 29.46 -26.48 -16.64
C VAL A 18 28.02 -25.99 -16.46
N THR A 19 27.47 -26.16 -15.26
CA THR A 19 26.13 -25.67 -14.92
C THR A 19 26.24 -24.30 -14.24
N MET A 20 25.56 -23.29 -14.79
CA MET A 20 25.48 -21.98 -14.17
C MET A 20 24.56 -21.99 -12.94
N PRO A 21 24.90 -21.27 -11.85
CA PRO A 21 24.03 -21.12 -10.70
C PRO A 21 22.78 -20.30 -11.07
N GLY A 22 21.63 -20.62 -10.46
CA GLY A 22 20.36 -19.91 -10.69
C GLY A 22 19.29 -20.69 -11.45
N ALA A 23 19.51 -21.97 -11.76
CA ALA A 23 18.47 -22.82 -12.32
C ALA A 23 17.34 -23.05 -11.30
N LEU A 24 16.09 -22.84 -11.73
CA LEU A 24 14.90 -23.14 -10.94
C LEU A 24 14.75 -24.65 -10.78
N ARG A 25 14.67 -25.10 -9.52
CA ARG A 25 14.45 -26.52 -9.20
C ARG A 25 12.99 -26.94 -9.23
N GLN A 26 12.09 -26.10 -8.73
CA GLN A 26 10.64 -26.35 -8.68
C GLN A 26 9.87 -25.04 -8.46
N VAL A 27 8.64 -24.98 -8.95
CA VAL A 27 7.72 -23.85 -8.75
C VAL A 27 6.39 -24.36 -8.19
N HIS A 28 5.92 -23.72 -7.11
CA HIS A 28 4.61 -23.99 -6.52
C HIS A 28 3.73 -22.76 -6.64
N VAL A 29 2.54 -22.92 -7.23
CA VAL A 29 1.57 -21.84 -7.42
C VAL A 29 0.22 -22.30 -6.89
N ALA A 30 -0.34 -21.54 -5.96
CA ALA A 30 -1.71 -21.72 -5.47
C ALA A 30 -2.50 -20.46 -5.78
N VAL A 31 -3.60 -20.60 -6.51
CA VAL A 31 -4.48 -19.49 -6.90
C VAL A 31 -5.86 -19.74 -6.32
N LEU A 32 -6.38 -18.73 -5.64
CA LEU A 32 -7.74 -18.74 -5.11
C LEU A 32 -8.59 -17.74 -5.86
N ILE A 33 -9.77 -18.16 -6.30
CA ILE A 33 -10.65 -17.34 -7.14
C ILE A 33 -11.99 -17.13 -6.44
N ASN A 34 -12.39 -15.86 -6.32
CA ASN A 34 -13.65 -15.48 -5.68
C ASN A 34 -14.87 -15.94 -6.48
N GLU A 35 -15.82 -16.63 -5.87
CA GLU A 35 -17.07 -17.03 -6.52
C GLU A 35 -17.89 -15.82 -6.99
N PRO A 36 -18.58 -15.92 -8.15
CA PRO A 36 -19.51 -14.89 -8.59
C PRO A 36 -20.67 -14.71 -7.59
N PRO A 37 -21.24 -13.49 -7.51
CA PRO A 37 -22.41 -13.25 -6.68
C PRO A 37 -23.57 -14.13 -7.14
N ALA A 38 -24.45 -14.51 -6.20
CA ALA A 38 -25.63 -15.28 -6.51
C ALA A 38 -26.52 -14.54 -7.53
N VAL A 39 -27.10 -15.28 -8.48
CA VAL A 39 -28.04 -14.74 -9.49
C VAL A 39 -29.45 -14.52 -8.89
N SER A 40 -29.52 -14.20 -7.59
CA SER A 40 -30.76 -14.02 -6.84
C SER A 40 -30.74 -12.65 -6.15
N ASP A 41 -31.88 -11.97 -6.08
CA ASP A 41 -32.06 -10.70 -5.36
C ASP A 41 -32.02 -10.86 -3.82
N ASP A 42 -31.80 -12.09 -3.32
CA ASP A 42 -31.71 -12.38 -1.90
C ASP A 42 -30.26 -12.21 -1.39
N PRO A 43 -29.98 -11.27 -0.46
CA PRO A 43 -28.66 -11.07 0.11
C PRO A 43 -28.17 -12.27 0.95
N ALA A 44 -29.04 -13.23 1.28
CA ALA A 44 -28.67 -14.48 1.96
C ALA A 44 -28.38 -15.65 1.00
N ALA A 45 -28.49 -15.45 -0.33
CA ALA A 45 -28.25 -16.50 -1.29
C ALA A 45 -26.76 -16.90 -1.31
N ALA A 46 -26.50 -18.21 -1.25
CA ALA A 46 -25.14 -18.72 -1.37
C ALA A 46 -24.59 -18.38 -2.77
N PRO A 47 -23.34 -17.89 -2.85
CA PRO A 47 -22.71 -17.57 -4.12
C PRO A 47 -22.61 -18.80 -5.03
N GLU A 48 -22.65 -18.56 -6.33
CA GLU A 48 -22.67 -19.64 -7.32
C GLU A 48 -21.27 -20.20 -7.49
N LYS A 49 -21.14 -21.53 -7.34
CA LYS A 49 -19.87 -22.20 -7.60
C LYS A 49 -19.51 -22.09 -9.07
N ARG A 50 -18.26 -21.72 -9.36
CA ARG A 50 -17.74 -21.77 -10.73
C ARG A 50 -17.80 -23.18 -11.31
N SER A 51 -18.00 -23.25 -12.62
CA SER A 51 -18.00 -24.52 -13.33
C SER A 51 -16.59 -25.13 -13.34
N PRO A 52 -16.47 -26.48 -13.31
CA PRO A 52 -15.17 -27.15 -13.36
C PRO A 52 -14.42 -26.87 -14.68
N GLU A 53 -15.15 -26.64 -15.76
CA GLU A 53 -14.62 -26.32 -17.09
C GLU A 53 -13.88 -24.97 -17.09
N GLU A 54 -14.44 -23.96 -16.43
CA GLU A 54 -13.81 -22.64 -16.27
C GLU A 54 -12.54 -22.74 -15.43
N ILE A 55 -12.57 -23.50 -14.33
CA ILE A 55 -11.39 -23.74 -13.48
C ILE A 55 -10.27 -24.45 -14.26
N GLU A 56 -10.60 -25.43 -15.12
CA GLU A 56 -9.62 -26.09 -15.96
C GLU A 56 -9.00 -25.14 -16.99
N ALA A 57 -9.82 -24.27 -17.61
CA ALA A 57 -9.34 -23.26 -18.55
C ALA A 57 -8.39 -22.26 -17.85
N LEU A 58 -8.74 -21.80 -16.65
CA LEU A 58 -7.90 -20.93 -15.83
C LEU A 58 -6.60 -21.61 -15.42
N LYS A 59 -6.64 -22.91 -15.09
CA LYS A 59 -5.44 -23.70 -14.79
C LYS A 59 -4.47 -23.74 -15.97
N LYS A 60 -4.98 -23.91 -17.19
CA LYS A 60 -4.15 -23.89 -18.41
C LYS A 60 -3.52 -22.52 -18.65
N LEU A 61 -4.27 -21.44 -18.44
CA LEU A 61 -3.77 -20.07 -18.57
C LEU A 61 -2.66 -19.76 -17.56
N VAL A 62 -2.88 -20.10 -16.29
CA VAL A 62 -1.88 -19.90 -15.23
C VAL A 62 -0.64 -20.74 -15.49
N ALA A 63 -0.81 -22.01 -15.86
CA ALA A 63 0.31 -22.91 -16.18
C ALA A 63 1.17 -22.38 -17.34
N ALA A 64 0.55 -21.83 -18.38
CA ALA A 64 1.26 -21.20 -19.49
C ALA A 64 2.00 -19.92 -19.07
N ALA A 65 1.38 -19.09 -18.24
CA ALA A 65 1.96 -17.83 -17.78
C ALA A 65 3.20 -18.04 -16.88
N VAL A 66 3.22 -19.09 -16.06
CA VAL A 66 4.33 -19.38 -15.14
C VAL A 66 5.41 -20.29 -15.75
N GLY A 67 5.20 -20.78 -16.97
CA GLY A 67 6.12 -21.72 -17.61
C GLY A 67 6.18 -23.07 -16.89
N PHE A 68 5.01 -23.61 -16.51
CA PHE A 68 4.86 -24.88 -15.81
C PHE A 68 5.63 -26.01 -16.50
N ASN A 69 6.41 -26.77 -15.73
CA ASN A 69 7.16 -27.91 -16.20
C ASN A 69 7.04 -29.09 -15.23
N GLU A 70 6.37 -30.15 -15.68
CA GLU A 70 6.17 -31.38 -14.90
C GLU A 70 7.48 -32.13 -14.62
N ALA A 71 8.44 -32.13 -15.57
CA ALA A 71 9.74 -32.75 -15.38
C ALA A 71 10.62 -32.00 -14.36
N ARG A 72 10.34 -30.71 -14.13
CA ARG A 72 10.95 -29.92 -13.04
C ARG A 72 10.28 -30.21 -11.69
N GLY A 73 9.09 -30.81 -11.67
CA GLY A 73 8.33 -31.04 -10.43
C GLY A 73 7.47 -29.85 -10.00
N ASP A 74 7.05 -29.01 -10.95
CA ASP A 74 6.17 -27.90 -10.65
C ASP A 74 4.77 -28.37 -10.23
N VAL A 75 4.09 -27.55 -9.42
CA VAL A 75 2.71 -27.81 -8.97
C VAL A 75 1.89 -26.53 -9.09
N VAL A 76 0.73 -26.61 -9.76
CA VAL A 76 -0.25 -25.53 -9.87
C VAL A 76 -1.61 -26.02 -9.37
N THR A 77 -2.12 -25.35 -8.35
CA THR A 77 -3.43 -25.62 -7.74
C THR A 77 -4.32 -24.39 -7.85
N ILE A 78 -5.57 -24.60 -8.25
CA ILE A 78 -6.58 -23.55 -8.33
C ILE A 78 -7.82 -24.02 -7.58
N GLU A 79 -8.31 -23.17 -6.68
CA GLU A 79 -9.53 -23.41 -5.90
C GLU A 79 -10.46 -22.20 -6.02
N SER A 80 -11.77 -22.46 -5.97
CA SER A 80 -12.81 -21.43 -6.00
C SER A 80 -13.54 -21.43 -4.66
N MET A 81 -13.66 -20.25 -4.04
CA MET A 81 -14.48 -20.08 -2.83
C MET A 81 -15.00 -18.64 -2.76
N ALA A 82 -16.13 -18.47 -2.09
CA ALA A 82 -16.65 -17.16 -1.74
C ALA A 82 -15.70 -16.41 -0.81
N PHE A 83 -15.35 -15.18 -1.17
CA PHE A 83 -14.59 -14.30 -0.29
C PHE A 83 -15.58 -13.55 0.61
N ASP A 84 -15.17 -13.35 1.86
CA ASP A 84 -15.92 -12.47 2.75
C ASP A 84 -15.80 -11.04 2.24
N GLN A 85 -16.92 -10.38 1.99
CA GLN A 85 -16.92 -8.97 1.61
C GLN A 85 -16.93 -8.16 2.90
N PRO A 86 -15.82 -7.49 3.27
CA PRO A 86 -15.89 -6.55 4.38
C PRO A 86 -16.91 -5.48 3.99
N GLU A 87 -17.92 -5.28 4.84
CA GLU A 87 -18.84 -4.15 4.71
C GLU A 87 -18.03 -2.89 4.44
N PRO A 88 -18.37 -2.11 3.39
CA PRO A 88 -17.64 -0.89 3.08
C PRO A 88 -17.62 -0.04 4.34
N ALA A 89 -16.42 0.13 4.90
CA ALA A 89 -16.21 0.91 6.10
C ALA A 89 -16.45 2.39 5.75
N GLY A 90 -17.72 2.78 5.80
CA GLY A 90 -18.15 4.16 5.74
C GLY A 90 -18.00 4.82 4.38
N GLU A 91 -18.68 4.32 3.34
CA GLU A 91 -19.28 5.22 2.37
C GLU A 91 -20.70 5.54 2.83
N THR A 92 -20.87 6.68 3.50
CA THR A 92 -22.17 7.37 3.56
C THR A 92 -22.54 7.83 2.15
N ALA A 93 -22.82 6.91 1.24
CA ALA A 93 -23.55 7.19 0.02
C ALA A 93 -24.99 7.46 0.46
N THR A 94 -25.28 8.73 0.70
CA THR A 94 -26.61 9.23 1.04
C THR A 94 -27.56 9.04 -0.15
N ASP A 95 -28.09 7.83 -0.31
CA ASP A 95 -29.27 7.58 -1.14
C ASP A 95 -30.58 7.73 -0.34
N GLY A 96 -30.48 7.91 0.98
CA GLY A 96 -31.59 8.39 1.81
C GLY A 96 -31.72 9.92 1.69
N GLY A 97 -32.87 10.41 1.25
CA GLY A 97 -33.17 11.84 1.24
C GLY A 97 -32.95 12.48 2.63
N VAL A 98 -32.81 13.80 2.70
CA VAL A 98 -32.52 14.56 3.94
C VAL A 98 -33.36 14.20 5.18
N LEU A 99 -34.55 13.59 5.01
CA LEU A 99 -35.36 13.09 6.12
C LEU A 99 -34.86 11.77 6.73
N ASP A 100 -34.30 10.88 5.93
CA ASP A 100 -33.84 9.55 6.35
C ASP A 100 -32.54 9.65 7.16
N VAL A 101 -31.67 10.59 6.74
CA VAL A 101 -30.47 10.99 7.49
C VAL A 101 -30.83 11.52 8.87
N VAL A 102 -31.93 12.29 8.99
CA VAL A 102 -32.37 12.79 10.30
C VAL A 102 -32.84 11.64 11.18
N GLY A 103 -33.65 10.70 10.65
CA GLY A 103 -34.19 9.55 11.39
C GLY A 103 -33.13 8.70 12.08
N ASP A 104 -32.14 8.22 11.32
CA ASP A 104 -31.10 7.32 11.85
C ASP A 104 -30.01 8.04 12.65
N ASN A 105 -29.84 9.35 12.43
CA ASN A 105 -28.81 10.15 13.10
C ASN A 105 -29.39 11.11 14.16
N LEU A 106 -30.62 10.89 14.62
CA LEU A 106 -31.30 11.74 15.61
C LEU A 106 -30.45 11.95 16.87
N MET A 107 -29.82 10.89 17.36
CA MET A 107 -28.99 10.91 18.57
C MET A 107 -27.69 11.72 18.39
N PRO A 108 -26.83 11.45 17.39
CA PRO A 108 -25.63 12.27 17.16
C PRO A 108 -25.95 13.71 16.77
N ILE A 109 -27.02 13.97 16.01
CA ILE A 109 -27.47 15.33 15.68
C ILE A 109 -27.86 16.08 16.95
N LEU A 110 -28.64 15.47 17.86
CA LEU A 110 -29.06 16.12 19.09
C LEU A 110 -27.85 16.39 20.02
N GLN A 111 -26.89 15.47 20.07
CA GLN A 111 -25.64 15.63 20.82
C GLN A 111 -24.81 16.82 20.33
N LEU A 112 -24.83 17.12 19.02
CA LEU A 112 -24.16 18.30 18.46
C LEU A 112 -25.02 19.57 18.53
N ALA A 113 -26.34 19.44 18.39
CA ALA A 113 -27.27 20.57 18.38
C ALA A 113 -27.36 21.28 19.74
N ILE A 114 -27.39 20.52 20.84
CA ILE A 114 -27.45 21.09 22.20
C ILE A 114 -26.28 22.04 22.48
N PRO A 115 -25.00 21.64 22.36
CA PRO A 115 -23.88 22.54 22.60
C PRO A 115 -23.80 23.68 21.57
N ALA A 116 -24.21 23.46 20.32
CA ALA A 116 -24.28 24.52 19.31
C ALA A 116 -25.27 25.62 19.69
N ILE A 117 -26.47 25.26 20.16
CA ILE A 117 -27.49 26.21 20.60
C ILE A 117 -27.05 26.93 21.87
N VAL A 118 -26.51 26.21 22.85
CA VAL A 118 -26.01 26.81 24.10
C VAL A 118 -24.88 27.80 23.80
N SER A 119 -23.94 27.41 22.94
CA SER A 119 -22.85 28.29 22.48
C SER A 119 -23.38 29.52 21.76
N LEU A 120 -24.39 29.38 20.89
CA LEU A 120 -25.01 30.51 20.19
C LEU A 120 -25.71 31.47 21.16
N ILE A 121 -26.45 30.95 22.15
CA ILE A 121 -27.10 31.76 23.17
C ILE A 121 -26.05 32.51 23.98
N LEU A 122 -25.01 31.83 24.48
CA LEU A 122 -23.91 32.46 25.21
C LEU A 122 -23.18 33.51 24.37
N ALA A 123 -22.88 33.20 23.11
CA ALA A 123 -22.26 34.14 22.18
C ALA A 123 -23.13 35.38 22.03
N LEU A 124 -24.43 35.24 21.76
CA LEU A 124 -25.33 36.39 21.64
C LEU A 124 -25.45 37.16 22.97
N PHE A 125 -25.48 36.48 24.11
CA PHE A 125 -25.67 37.10 25.42
C PHE A 125 -24.41 37.74 26.01
N VAL A 126 -23.21 37.27 25.64
CA VAL A 126 -21.93 37.82 26.08
C VAL A 126 -21.41 38.84 25.09
N LEU A 127 -21.55 38.60 23.79
CA LEU A 127 -21.09 39.53 22.76
C LEU A 127 -21.99 40.77 22.66
N ARG A 128 -23.33 40.63 22.79
CA ARG A 128 -24.25 41.80 22.82
C ARG A 128 -23.91 42.84 23.88
N PRO A 129 -23.71 42.52 25.17
CA PRO A 129 -23.39 43.53 26.18
C PRO A 129 -22.02 44.16 25.98
N LEU A 130 -21.03 43.45 25.41
CA LEU A 130 -19.74 44.04 25.05
C LEU A 130 -19.89 45.06 23.91
N LEU A 131 -20.67 44.73 22.88
CA LEU A 131 -20.99 45.63 21.77
C LEU A 131 -21.91 46.80 22.19
N ALA A 132 -22.78 46.58 23.18
CA ALA A 132 -23.70 47.60 23.70
C ALA A 132 -23.04 48.54 24.71
N THR A 133 -21.93 48.13 25.34
CA THR A 133 -21.14 49.00 26.23
C THR A 133 -20.27 49.99 25.45
N THR A 134 -20.01 49.74 24.16
CA THR A 134 -19.46 50.76 23.25
C THR A 134 -20.57 51.61 22.66
N LYS A 135 -21.03 52.59 23.44
CA LYS A 135 -21.78 53.75 22.94
C LYS A 135 -20.95 54.44 21.82
N PRO A 136 -21.51 54.69 20.63
CA PRO A 136 -20.85 55.53 19.63
C PRO A 136 -20.90 56.99 20.10
N GLY A 137 -19.84 57.44 20.76
CA GLY A 137 -19.32 58.79 20.53
C GLY A 137 -18.44 58.70 19.29
N ALA A 138 -18.84 59.38 18.23
CA ALA A 138 -18.10 59.45 17.00
C ALA A 138 -16.67 59.97 17.25
N GLU A 139 -15.68 59.19 16.86
CA GLU A 139 -14.52 59.77 16.20
C GLU A 139 -14.09 58.82 15.09
N ALA A 140 -14.52 59.16 13.88
CA ALA A 140 -13.81 58.73 12.69
C ALA A 140 -12.38 59.28 12.85
N ALA A 141 -11.41 58.39 13.08
CA ALA A 141 -10.02 58.76 12.92
C ALA A 141 -9.85 59.27 11.48
N PRO A 142 -9.28 60.46 11.28
CA PRO A 142 -9.19 61.05 9.95
C PRO A 142 -8.30 60.17 9.08
N ALA A 143 -8.78 59.88 7.87
CA ALA A 143 -7.95 59.38 6.80
C ALA A 143 -6.82 60.39 6.54
N PRO A 144 -5.53 60.00 6.64
CA PRO A 144 -4.48 60.79 6.04
C PRO A 144 -4.51 60.50 4.53
N GLN A 145 -5.09 61.43 3.77
CA GLN A 145 -4.87 61.46 2.33
C GLN A 145 -3.40 61.85 2.07
N GLY A 146 -2.69 60.96 1.39
CA GLY A 146 -1.68 61.31 0.39
C GLY A 146 -0.31 61.75 0.90
N ALA A 147 0.55 60.78 1.18
CA ALA A 147 1.97 60.88 0.84
C ALA A 147 2.52 59.47 0.61
N ALA A 148 2.63 59.04 -0.65
CA ALA A 148 3.67 58.07 -1.00
C ALA A 148 5.01 58.77 -0.78
N PRO A 149 5.95 58.14 -0.06
CA PRO A 149 6.92 57.36 -0.80
C PRO A 149 7.47 56.12 -0.06
N GLN A 150 8.06 55.26 -0.89
CA GLN A 150 9.21 54.41 -0.61
C GLN A 150 8.96 52.98 -0.10
N LEU A 151 9.02 52.08 -1.09
CA LEU A 151 9.59 50.74 -1.03
C LEU A 151 10.80 50.65 -0.08
N ALA A 152 10.67 49.82 0.96
CA ALA A 152 11.76 49.02 1.52
C ALA A 152 11.14 47.69 2.02
N PRO A 153 11.72 46.52 1.69
CA PRO A 153 11.05 45.25 1.86
C PRO A 153 11.08 44.85 3.34
N ALA A 154 9.90 44.76 3.97
CA ALA A 154 9.78 43.99 5.20
C ALA A 154 9.96 42.52 4.82
N ALA A 155 11.11 41.98 5.23
CA ALA A 155 11.51 40.61 5.00
C ALA A 155 10.36 39.66 5.36
N VAL A 156 9.86 38.96 4.35
CA VAL A 156 9.17 37.68 4.55
C VAL A 156 10.16 36.83 5.34
N ALA A 157 9.79 36.44 6.56
CA ALA A 157 10.45 35.35 7.25
C ALA A 157 10.26 34.12 6.34
N ALA A 158 11.24 33.91 5.46
CA ALA A 158 11.38 32.72 4.68
C ALA A 158 11.56 31.60 5.70
N ILE A 159 10.52 30.79 5.87
CA ILE A 159 10.72 29.41 6.27
C ILE A 159 11.66 28.86 5.19
N PRO A 160 12.89 28.43 5.51
CA PRO A 160 13.68 27.71 4.53
C PRO A 160 12.93 26.40 4.27
N LEU A 161 12.16 26.37 3.18
CA LEU A 161 11.85 25.15 2.46
C LEU A 161 13.18 24.67 1.86
N THR A 162 14.07 24.13 2.71
CA THR A 162 14.97 23.10 2.24
C THR A 162 14.09 21.88 2.05
N PRO A 163 13.86 21.40 0.81
CA PRO A 163 13.39 20.04 0.66
C PRO A 163 14.51 19.17 1.23
N ALA A 164 14.31 18.63 2.43
CA ALA A 164 15.06 17.45 2.82
C ALA A 164 14.63 16.40 1.82
N THR A 165 15.42 16.24 0.76
CA THR A 165 15.20 15.20 -0.23
C THR A 165 15.26 13.88 0.53
N PRO A 166 14.29 12.96 0.37
CA PRO A 166 14.33 11.64 1.02
C PRO A 166 15.65 10.87 0.76
N ILE A 167 16.35 11.26 -0.31
CA ILE A 167 17.67 10.74 -0.71
C ILE A 167 18.79 11.18 0.24
N ASP A 168 18.76 12.40 0.80
CA ASP A 168 19.76 12.87 1.77
C ASP A 168 19.62 12.13 3.11
N GLU A 169 18.38 11.82 3.50
CA GLU A 169 18.10 11.02 4.69
C GLU A 169 18.58 9.57 4.53
N LEU A 170 18.37 8.99 3.34
CA LEU A 170 18.90 7.67 2.99
C LEU A 170 20.44 7.66 2.94
N GLN A 171 21.09 8.71 2.44
CA GLN A 171 22.56 8.83 2.46
C GLN A 171 23.11 8.94 3.88
N ARG A 172 22.42 9.66 4.77
CA ARG A 172 22.80 9.77 6.19
C ARG A 172 22.73 8.42 6.88
N ILE A 173 21.61 7.70 6.75
CA ILE A 173 21.41 6.37 7.35
C ILE A 173 22.40 5.34 6.79
N ALA A 174 22.66 5.36 5.48
CA ALA A 174 23.64 4.48 4.84
C ALA A 174 25.08 4.76 5.30
N SER A 175 25.42 6.03 5.57
CA SER A 175 26.75 6.41 6.06
C SER A 175 27.00 5.99 7.51
N GLU A 176 25.97 6.03 8.37
CA GLU A 176 26.07 5.62 9.78
C GLU A 176 26.18 4.11 9.96
N GLN A 177 25.62 3.29 9.06
CA GLN A 177 25.57 1.84 9.21
C GLN A 177 26.70 1.04 8.53
N ARG A 178 27.73 1.71 7.97
CA ARG A 178 28.92 1.03 7.41
C ARG A 178 29.56 -0.06 8.30
N PRO A 179 29.71 0.12 9.63
CA PRO A 179 30.35 -0.92 10.44
C PRO A 179 29.50 -2.20 10.56
N ALA A 180 28.17 -2.09 10.58
CA ALA A 180 27.27 -3.25 10.70
C ALA A 180 27.27 -4.13 9.44
N ALA A 181 27.32 -3.53 8.26
CA ALA A 181 27.40 -4.29 7.00
C ALA A 181 28.73 -5.08 6.88
N SER A 182 29.83 -4.52 7.37
CA SER A 182 31.13 -5.19 7.36
C SER A 182 31.22 -6.38 8.32
N ALA A 183 30.48 -6.34 9.43
CA ALA A 183 30.41 -7.44 10.39
C ALA A 183 29.67 -8.65 9.80
N VAL A 184 28.57 -8.42 9.09
CA VAL A 184 27.80 -9.49 8.43
C VAL A 184 28.60 -10.13 7.30
N LEU A 185 29.32 -9.34 6.50
CA LEU A 185 30.19 -9.87 5.44
C LEU A 185 31.36 -10.67 6.02
N LYS A 186 31.95 -10.25 7.14
CA LYS A 186 32.99 -11.02 7.83
C LYS A 186 32.46 -12.35 8.35
N THR A 187 31.32 -12.33 9.04
CA THR A 187 30.67 -13.56 9.52
C THR A 187 30.36 -14.51 8.36
N TRP A 188 29.87 -14.00 7.23
CA TRP A 188 29.58 -14.85 6.07
C TRP A 188 30.85 -15.41 5.40
N LEU A 189 31.94 -14.63 5.40
CA LEU A 189 33.22 -15.06 4.83
C LEU A 189 33.91 -16.09 5.73
N GLU A 190 33.93 -15.90 7.05
CA GLU A 190 34.47 -16.86 8.03
C GLU A 190 33.68 -18.18 8.07
N GLN A 191 32.36 -18.14 7.81
CA GLN A 191 31.53 -19.35 7.74
C GLN A 191 31.79 -20.17 6.46
N SER A 192 32.50 -19.62 5.47
CA SER A 192 32.73 -20.24 4.15
C SER A 192 34.08 -20.95 3.98
N GLU A 193 34.92 -21.03 5.02
CA GLU A 193 36.10 -21.90 5.04
C GLU A 193 35.77 -23.26 5.69
N PRO A 194 35.54 -24.34 4.91
CA PRO A 194 35.57 -25.69 5.46
C PRO A 194 37.03 -26.07 5.77
N ALA A 195 37.25 -26.48 7.02
CA ALA A 195 38.50 -27.09 7.48
C ALA A 195 38.95 -28.22 6.54
N GLN A 196 40.22 -28.19 6.15
CA GLN A 196 40.91 -29.34 5.56
C GLN A 196 41.11 -30.46 6.59
#